data_AF-A0A196SMY6-F1
#
_entry.id   AF-A0A196SMY6-F1
#
_cell.length_a   1.000
_cell.length_b   1.000
_cell.length_c   1.000
_cell.angle_alpha   90.00
_cell.angle_beta   90.00
_cell.angle_gamma   90.00
#
_symmetry.space_group_name_H-M   'P 1'
#
loop_
_entity.id
_entity.type
_entity.pdbx_description
1 polymer ?
#
loop_
_entity_poly.entity_id
_entity_poly.type
_entity_poly.pdbx_seq_one_letter_code
_entity_poly.pdbx_strand_id
1 'polypeptide(L)'
;MEPVLFNKVFVNDDEPYQEILQVMPILSDQGGYSQGDHIYLSPYSGDVLFRKKVQQPMKFRLTTDKYCTYCSVQEFSSPIGIAQLPQWMMHKLDLQPNDFIRVENVSLPKAKKVSVRILDKGLLLAENIKDIFEQQLTKHVVLAEGDRVPILYNGDSYQIEIVKCEPACAVDINNTNVEIDFVPMEEEEEKSEEEVAGNFKGVGHSLAGANESAKTAREKRLEYLGRK
;
A
#
# COMPACT_ATOMS: atom_id res chain seq x y z
N MET A 1 -10.15 -20.01 34.48
CA MET A 1 -9.52 -19.24 33.41
C MET A 1 -9.40 -17.82 33.93
N GLU A 2 -8.20 -17.42 34.31
CA GLU A 2 -7.94 -16.03 34.72
C GLU A 2 -7.90 -15.13 33.47
N PRO A 3 -8.40 -13.88 33.56
CA PRO A 3 -8.29 -12.93 32.46
C PRO A 3 -6.83 -12.54 32.26
N VAL A 4 -6.35 -12.65 31.03
CA VAL A 4 -4.98 -12.28 30.67
C VAL A 4 -4.86 -10.75 30.78
N LEU A 5 -4.15 -10.29 31.80
CA LEU A 5 -3.71 -8.91 31.93
C LEU A 5 -2.68 -8.59 30.83
N PHE A 6 -3.15 -8.17 29.66
CA PHE A 6 -2.33 -7.57 28.61
C PHE A 6 -2.06 -6.11 28.95
N ASN A 7 -1.20 -5.87 29.94
CA ASN A 7 -0.59 -4.56 30.20
C ASN A 7 0.85 -4.76 30.72
N LYS A 8 1.64 -5.56 30.00
CA LYS A 8 3.10 -5.53 30.16
C LYS A 8 3.71 -4.81 28.97
N VAL A 9 3.77 -3.49 29.10
CA VAL A 9 4.79 -2.70 28.40
C VAL A 9 6.12 -3.10 29.03
N PHE A 10 6.86 -4.01 28.39
CA PHE A 10 8.25 -4.23 28.75
C PHE A 10 9.03 -3.02 28.23
N VAL A 11 9.24 -2.01 29.08
CA VAL A 11 10.24 -0.97 28.79
C VAL A 11 11.61 -1.56 29.14
N ASN A 12 12.14 -2.40 28.26
CA ASN A 12 13.59 -2.59 28.20
C ASN A 12 14.14 -1.32 27.51
N ASP A 13 15.11 -0.65 28.14
CA ASP A 13 15.68 0.59 27.59
C ASP A 13 16.37 0.36 26.23
N ASP A 14 16.85 -0.87 25.98
CA ASP A 14 17.53 -1.28 24.75
C ASP A 14 16.60 -1.73 23.60
N GLU A 15 15.32 -1.99 23.88
CA GLU A 15 14.39 -2.49 22.85
C GLU A 15 13.68 -1.33 22.12
N PRO A 16 13.46 -1.44 20.80
CA PRO A 16 12.71 -0.42 20.05
C PRO A 16 11.30 -0.27 20.61
N TYR A 17 10.73 0.93 20.52
CA TYR A 17 9.34 1.16 20.93
C TYR A 17 8.42 0.21 20.16
N GLN A 18 7.57 -0.48 20.91
CA GLN A 18 6.60 -1.43 20.38
C GLN A 18 5.33 -1.41 21.22
N GLU A 19 4.18 -1.32 20.56
CA GLU A 19 2.87 -1.32 21.20
C GLU A 19 1.84 -2.07 20.34
N ILE A 20 0.86 -2.71 20.98
CA ILE A 20 -0.31 -3.26 20.29
C ILE A 20 -1.45 -2.29 20.55
N LEU A 21 -1.98 -1.69 19.49
CA LEU A 21 -2.98 -0.63 19.57
C LEU A 21 -4.26 -1.05 18.87
N GLN A 22 -5.39 -0.62 19.42
CA GLN A 22 -6.68 -0.76 18.78
C GLN A 22 -6.81 0.26 17.66
N VAL A 23 -7.30 -0.16 16.51
CA VAL A 23 -7.36 0.64 15.29
C VAL A 23 -8.71 1.34 15.19
N MET A 24 -8.67 2.64 14.93
CA MET A 24 -9.84 3.44 14.58
C MET A 24 -9.60 4.20 13.27
N PRO A 25 -10.61 4.43 12.44
CA PRO A 25 -10.46 5.27 11.27
C PRO A 25 -10.28 6.74 11.67
N ILE A 26 -9.49 7.48 10.89
CA ILE A 26 -9.49 8.94 10.97
C ILE A 26 -10.81 9.46 10.38
N LEU A 27 -11.66 10.02 11.24
CA LEU A 27 -12.96 10.60 10.89
C LEU A 27 -12.80 12.11 10.64
N SER A 28 -12.20 12.54 9.54
CA SER A 28 -12.08 13.97 9.24
C SER A 28 -13.32 14.50 8.50
N ASP A 29 -14.05 15.43 9.13
CA ASP A 29 -15.26 16.12 8.65
C ASP A 29 -14.99 17.22 7.58
N GLN A 30 -13.77 17.26 7.02
CA GLN A 30 -13.30 18.35 6.15
C GLN A 30 -12.70 17.79 4.86
N GLY A 31 -13.53 17.19 4.00
CA GLY A 31 -13.33 17.12 2.53
C GLY A 31 -12.03 16.52 1.98
N GLY A 32 -11.18 15.94 2.80
CA GLY A 32 -9.87 15.42 2.41
C GLY A 32 -9.69 14.09 3.07
N TYR A 33 -9.76 13.03 2.28
CA TYR A 33 -9.15 11.74 2.61
C TYR A 33 -7.79 12.01 3.29
N SER A 34 -7.46 11.26 4.34
CA SER A 34 -6.13 11.28 4.94
C SER A 34 -5.09 10.87 3.88
N GLN A 35 -4.61 11.85 3.14
CA GLN A 35 -3.86 11.73 1.89
C GLN A 35 -2.36 11.54 2.13
N GLY A 36 -1.98 11.15 3.35
CA GLY A 36 -0.61 10.90 3.75
C GLY A 36 -0.46 9.55 4.44
N ASP A 37 0.77 9.29 4.86
CA ASP A 37 1.15 8.15 5.69
C ASP A 37 1.07 8.47 7.20
N HIS A 38 0.37 9.53 7.56
CA HIS A 38 0.36 10.02 8.93
C HIS A 38 -0.76 9.40 9.77
N ILE A 39 -0.39 8.89 10.95
CA ILE A 39 -1.28 8.29 11.94
C ILE A 39 -1.36 9.16 13.20
N TYR A 40 -2.42 8.97 14.00
CA TYR A 40 -2.48 9.59 15.33
C TYR A 40 -2.27 8.53 16.40
N LEU A 41 -1.40 8.87 17.35
CA LEU A 41 -1.09 8.03 18.51
C LEU A 41 -1.50 8.74 19.80
N SER A 42 -1.42 8.03 20.92
CA SER A 42 -1.77 8.62 22.21
C SER A 42 -0.65 9.49 22.80
N PRO A 43 -0.96 10.49 23.64
CA PRO A 43 0.05 11.23 24.40
C PRO A 43 0.99 10.30 25.19
N TYR A 44 0.47 9.18 25.69
CA TYR A 44 1.27 8.17 26.39
C TYR A 44 2.35 7.56 25.49
N SER A 45 1.98 7.16 24.27
CA SER A 45 2.93 6.67 23.26
C SER A 45 4.00 7.71 22.95
N GLY A 46 3.60 8.99 22.87
CA GLY A 46 4.52 10.13 22.69
C GLY A 46 5.54 10.29 23.82
N ASP A 47 5.11 10.19 25.09
CA ASP A 47 6.00 10.25 26.25
C ASP A 47 7.03 9.12 26.24
N VAL A 48 6.62 7.90 25.87
CA VAL A 48 7.53 6.74 25.76
C VAL A 48 8.56 6.97 24.66
N LEU A 49 8.14 7.44 23.49
CA LEU A 49 9.02 7.76 22.36
C LEU A 49 10.02 8.87 22.70
N PHE A 50 9.57 9.91 23.42
CA PHE A 50 10.43 10.99 23.88
C PHE A 50 11.52 10.51 24.84
N ARG A 51 11.16 9.66 25.82
CA ARG A 51 12.13 9.05 26.76
C ARG A 51 13.17 8.20 26.03
N LYS A 52 12.74 7.47 24.99
CA LYS A 52 13.61 6.67 24.12
C LYS A 52 14.42 7.53 23.13
N LYS A 53 14.30 8.86 23.16
CA LYS A 53 15.02 9.82 22.31
C LYS A 53 14.85 9.56 20.81
N VAL A 54 13.68 9.07 20.40
CA VAL A 54 13.38 8.87 18.98
C VAL A 54 13.33 10.23 18.28
N GLN A 55 14.11 10.38 17.21
CA GLN A 55 14.18 11.64 16.47
C GLN A 55 13.00 11.78 15.51
N GLN A 56 12.58 13.03 15.30
CA GLN A 56 11.59 13.38 14.29
C GLN A 56 12.22 13.42 12.87
N PRO A 57 11.47 13.07 11.81
CA PRO A 57 10.13 12.50 11.85
C PRO A 57 10.16 11.06 12.39
N MET A 58 9.24 10.75 13.32
CA MET A 58 9.13 9.41 13.89
C MET A 58 8.41 8.48 12.91
N LYS A 59 9.04 7.35 12.60
CA LYS A 59 8.54 6.37 11.64
C LYS A 59 8.19 5.08 12.34
N PHE A 60 7.17 4.42 11.84
CA PHE A 60 6.66 3.19 12.42
C PHE A 60 6.42 2.15 11.34
N ARG A 61 6.63 0.90 11.73
CA ARG A 61 6.16 -0.27 11.00
C ARG A 61 4.86 -0.71 11.64
N LEU A 62 3.87 -0.92 10.79
CA LEU A 62 2.56 -1.43 11.13
C LEU A 62 2.45 -2.85 10.63
N THR A 63 2.17 -3.79 11.53
CA THR A 63 2.16 -5.22 11.19
C THR A 63 0.88 -5.89 11.69
N THR A 64 0.23 -6.62 10.79
CA THR A 64 -0.81 -7.60 11.08
C THR A 64 -0.27 -9.01 10.83
N ASP A 65 -1.07 -10.05 11.02
CA ASP A 65 -0.64 -11.44 10.80
C ASP A 65 -0.27 -11.73 9.34
N LYS A 66 -0.80 -10.94 8.40
CA LYS A 66 -0.66 -11.16 6.95
C LYS A 66 0.04 -10.03 6.22
N TYR A 67 -0.11 -8.80 6.70
CA TYR A 67 0.29 -7.60 5.98
C TYR A 67 1.17 -6.70 6.82
N CYS A 68 1.99 -5.92 6.12
CA CYS A 68 2.87 -4.94 6.71
C CYS A 68 2.83 -3.67 5.86
N THR A 69 2.87 -2.52 6.51
CA THR A 69 3.06 -1.21 5.87
C THR A 69 3.83 -0.30 6.83
N TYR A 70 4.14 0.90 6.40
CA TYR A 70 4.93 1.85 7.16
C TYR A 70 4.22 3.21 7.19
N CYS A 71 4.45 3.94 8.27
CA CYS A 71 3.78 5.21 8.51
C CYS A 71 4.64 6.16 9.32
N SER A 72 4.17 7.40 9.42
CA SER A 72 4.70 8.43 10.31
C SER A 72 3.62 8.87 11.29
N VAL A 73 3.99 9.50 12.39
CA VAL A 73 3.01 10.10 13.32
C VAL A 73 2.73 11.54 12.91
N GLN A 74 1.46 11.92 12.82
CA GLN A 74 1.04 13.33 12.69
C GLN A 74 1.19 14.01 14.04
N GLU A 75 0.43 13.53 15.02
CA GLU A 75 0.24 14.12 16.34
C GLU A 75 -0.09 13.05 17.38
N PHE A 76 0.14 13.41 18.64
CA PHE A 76 -0.19 12.58 19.80
C PHE A 76 -1.50 13.04 20.44
N SER A 77 -2.60 12.89 19.72
CA SER A 77 -3.94 13.35 20.14
C SER A 77 -4.99 12.24 20.23
N SER A 78 -4.60 10.99 19.96
CA SER A 78 -5.50 9.83 20.03
C SER A 78 -5.76 9.40 21.48
N PRO A 79 -6.90 8.77 21.79
CA PRO A 79 -7.11 8.14 23.10
C PRO A 79 -6.05 7.06 23.38
N ILE A 80 -5.79 6.83 24.68
CA ILE A 80 -4.81 5.82 25.12
C ILE A 80 -5.23 4.43 24.61
N GLY A 81 -4.26 3.68 24.08
CA GLY A 81 -4.49 2.35 23.50
C GLY A 81 -5.11 2.35 22.11
N ILE A 82 -5.33 3.53 21.50
CA ILE A 82 -5.91 3.68 20.16
C ILE A 82 -4.87 4.27 19.19
N ALA A 83 -4.80 3.70 18.01
CA ALA A 83 -4.13 4.26 16.84
C ALA A 83 -5.19 4.65 15.81
N GLN A 84 -5.21 5.91 15.39
CA GLN A 84 -6.08 6.33 14.29
C GLN A 84 -5.31 6.27 12.96
N LEU A 85 -5.83 5.48 12.03
CA LEU A 85 -5.19 5.20 10.75
C LEU A 85 -5.96 5.83 9.58
N PRO A 86 -5.23 6.23 8.53
CA PRO A 86 -5.81 6.48 7.22
C PRO A 86 -6.63 5.31 6.70
N GLN A 87 -7.75 5.61 6.03
CA GLN A 87 -8.63 4.55 5.53
C GLN A 87 -7.94 3.66 4.48
N TRP A 88 -7.09 4.22 3.61
CA TRP A 88 -6.32 3.44 2.64
C TRP A 88 -5.37 2.44 3.32
N MET A 89 -4.79 2.83 4.46
CA MET A 89 -3.87 2.01 5.24
C MET A 89 -4.61 0.87 5.94
N MET A 90 -5.81 1.14 6.48
CA MET A 90 -6.68 0.10 7.01
C MET A 90 -7.06 -0.94 5.93
N HIS A 91 -7.41 -0.48 4.73
CA HIS A 91 -7.71 -1.37 3.60
C HIS A 91 -6.50 -2.21 3.17
N LYS A 92 -5.31 -1.60 3.09
CA LYS A 92 -4.05 -2.29 2.75
C LYS A 92 -3.71 -3.41 3.75
N LEU A 93 -4.00 -3.17 5.02
CA LEU A 93 -3.71 -4.08 6.12
C LEU A 93 -4.85 -5.07 6.42
N ASP A 94 -5.95 -4.99 5.67
CA ASP A 94 -7.17 -5.78 5.88
C ASP A 94 -7.74 -5.65 7.30
N LEU A 95 -7.82 -4.39 7.78
CA LEU A 95 -8.25 -4.05 9.13
C LEU A 95 -9.64 -3.42 9.15
N GLN A 96 -10.45 -3.84 10.12
CA GLN A 96 -11.71 -3.22 10.47
C GLN A 96 -11.57 -2.33 11.71
N PRO A 97 -12.45 -1.35 11.91
CA PRO A 97 -12.49 -0.58 13.15
C PRO A 97 -12.60 -1.52 14.36
N ASN A 98 -11.84 -1.23 15.41
CA ASN A 98 -11.68 -2.02 16.63
C ASN A 98 -10.74 -3.25 16.53
N ASP A 99 -10.16 -3.54 15.37
CA ASP A 99 -9.09 -4.54 15.27
C ASP A 99 -7.80 -4.04 15.95
N PHE A 100 -6.83 -4.94 16.11
CA PHE A 100 -5.56 -4.62 16.73
C PHE A 100 -4.42 -4.63 15.72
N ILE A 101 -3.47 -3.73 15.92
CA ILE A 101 -2.26 -3.65 15.11
C ILE A 101 -1.03 -3.55 15.98
N ARG A 102 0.07 -4.15 15.52
CA ARG A 102 1.38 -3.98 16.12
C ARG A 102 2.05 -2.76 15.49
N VAL A 103 2.39 -1.78 16.33
CA VAL A 103 3.12 -0.57 15.97
C VAL A 103 4.52 -0.66 16.53
N GLU A 104 5.53 -0.55 15.68
CA GLU A 104 6.94 -0.62 16.06
C GLU A 104 7.69 0.57 15.50
N ASN A 105 8.52 1.23 16.32
CA ASN A 105 9.39 2.29 15.81
C ASN A 105 10.53 1.69 14.97
N VAL A 106 10.78 2.30 13.81
CA VAL A 106 11.81 1.83 12.86
C VAL A 106 12.64 2.99 12.32
N SER A 107 13.88 2.68 11.94
CA SER A 107 14.74 3.59 11.18
C SER A 107 14.79 3.13 9.73
N LEU A 108 14.41 4.02 8.81
CA LEU A 108 14.38 3.74 7.37
C LEU A 108 15.47 4.53 6.64
N PRO A 109 16.13 3.92 5.64
CA PRO A 109 17.12 4.62 4.82
C PRO A 109 16.43 5.69 3.96
N LYS A 110 17.19 6.72 3.59
CA LYS A 110 16.71 7.74 2.66
C LYS A 110 16.51 7.15 1.27
N ALA A 111 15.37 7.49 0.66
CA ALA A 111 15.05 7.07 -0.70
C ALA A 111 16.03 7.67 -1.71
N LYS A 112 16.40 6.88 -2.72
CA LYS A 112 17.16 7.36 -3.88
C LYS A 112 16.30 7.37 -5.12
N LYS A 113 15.64 6.25 -5.37
CA LYS A 113 14.77 6.04 -6.52
C LYS A 113 13.51 5.30 -6.07
N VAL A 114 12.37 5.71 -6.63
CA VAL A 114 11.08 5.05 -6.42
C VAL A 114 10.41 4.86 -7.77
N SER A 115 9.99 3.63 -8.04
CA SER A 115 9.22 3.26 -9.22
C SER A 115 7.74 3.23 -8.86
N VAL A 116 6.94 3.95 -9.62
CA VAL A 116 5.52 4.16 -9.36
C VAL A 116 4.72 3.74 -10.58
N ARG A 117 3.60 3.06 -10.35
CA ARG A 117 2.65 2.66 -11.38
C ARG A 117 1.32 3.36 -11.15
N ILE A 118 0.76 3.90 -12.21
CA ILE A 118 -0.56 4.52 -12.20
C ILE A 118 -1.59 3.42 -12.52
N LEU A 119 -2.56 3.23 -11.63
CA LEU A 119 -3.61 2.22 -11.82
C LEU A 119 -4.79 2.74 -12.64
N ASP A 120 -4.97 4.06 -12.69
CA ASP A 120 -6.09 4.69 -13.36
C ASP A 120 -5.71 5.32 -14.70
N LYS A 121 -6.37 4.88 -15.78
CA LYS A 121 -6.17 5.43 -17.13
C LYS A 121 -6.48 6.94 -17.22
N GLY A 122 -7.39 7.44 -16.38
CA GLY A 122 -7.73 8.86 -16.33
C GLY A 122 -6.57 9.73 -15.85
N LEU A 123 -5.80 9.26 -14.87
CA LEU A 123 -4.61 9.97 -14.39
C LEU A 123 -3.46 9.90 -15.40
N LEU A 124 -3.33 8.80 -16.15
CA LEU A 124 -2.32 8.64 -17.21
C LEU A 124 -2.43 9.69 -18.32
N LEU A 125 -3.63 10.24 -18.55
CA LEU A 125 -3.89 11.26 -19.57
C LEU A 125 -3.58 12.69 -19.10
N ALA A 126 -3.26 12.88 -17.82
CA ALA A 126 -2.93 14.21 -17.30
C ALA A 126 -1.54 14.65 -17.80
N GLU A 127 -1.41 15.90 -18.23
CA GLU A 127 -0.12 16.41 -18.75
C GLU A 127 0.92 16.61 -17.64
N ASN A 128 0.49 16.87 -16.39
CA ASN A 128 1.35 17.24 -15.26
C ASN A 128 1.36 16.19 -14.12
N ILE A 129 1.31 14.90 -14.47
CA ILE A 129 1.27 13.79 -13.49
C ILE A 129 2.44 13.86 -12.49
N LYS A 130 3.63 14.24 -12.97
CA LYS A 130 4.82 14.36 -12.12
C LYS A 130 4.59 15.35 -10.99
N ASP A 131 4.13 16.56 -11.31
CA ASP A 131 3.89 17.62 -10.34
C ASP A 131 2.80 17.23 -9.33
N ILE A 132 1.73 16.58 -9.80
CA ILE A 132 0.64 16.09 -8.94
C ILE A 132 1.18 15.07 -7.95
N PHE A 133 2.02 14.16 -8.43
CA PHE A 133 2.62 13.13 -7.60
C PHE A 133 3.63 13.73 -6.61
N GLU A 134 4.50 14.66 -7.04
CA GLU A 134 5.42 15.38 -6.16
C GLU A 134 4.67 16.13 -5.05
N GLN A 135 3.58 16.81 -5.39
CA GLN A 135 2.71 17.46 -4.40
C GLN A 135 2.13 16.45 -3.41
N GLN A 136 1.73 15.27 -3.88
CA GLN A 136 1.21 14.23 -2.99
C GLN A 136 2.30 13.63 -2.10
N LEU A 137 3.53 13.49 -2.61
CA LEU A 137 4.67 13.02 -1.82
C LEU A 137 5.05 13.99 -0.71
N THR A 138 4.76 15.28 -0.83
CA THR A 138 4.99 16.22 0.29
C THR A 138 4.17 15.89 1.55
N LYS A 139 3.09 15.11 1.40
CA LYS A 139 2.23 14.64 2.50
C LYS A 139 2.66 13.28 3.05
N HIS A 140 3.73 12.70 2.50
CA HIS A 140 4.24 11.40 2.88
C HIS A 140 5.65 11.53 3.44
N VAL A 141 5.93 10.84 4.54
CA VAL A 141 7.28 10.73 5.09
C VAL A 141 7.93 9.41 4.65
N VAL A 142 7.12 8.37 4.53
CA VAL A 142 7.54 7.01 4.21
C VAL A 142 6.81 6.52 2.97
N LEU A 143 7.52 5.77 2.12
CA LEU A 143 6.95 4.96 1.06
C LEU A 143 7.40 3.51 1.23
N ALA A 144 6.51 2.56 0.97
CA ALA A 144 6.85 1.15 0.94
C ALA A 144 6.35 0.47 -0.34
N GLU A 145 7.08 -0.55 -0.76
CA GLU A 145 6.75 -1.35 -1.94
C GLU A 145 5.42 -2.07 -1.77
N GLY A 146 4.62 -2.04 -2.83
CA GLY A 146 3.27 -2.57 -2.89
C GLY A 146 2.21 -1.70 -2.23
N ASP A 147 2.55 -0.56 -1.63
CA ASP A 147 1.54 0.36 -1.09
C ASP A 147 0.73 1.01 -2.21
N ARG A 148 -0.58 1.09 -1.98
CA ARG A 148 -1.53 1.74 -2.88
C ARG A 148 -1.99 3.05 -2.26
N VAL A 149 -1.45 4.14 -2.77
CA VAL A 149 -1.63 5.46 -2.19
C VAL A 149 -2.72 6.21 -2.98
N PRO A 150 -3.75 6.75 -2.29
CA PRO A 150 -4.75 7.60 -2.93
C PRO A 150 -4.13 8.96 -3.29
N ILE A 151 -4.41 9.44 -4.50
CA ILE A 151 -4.06 10.79 -4.98
C ILE A 151 -5.35 11.52 -5.36
N LEU A 152 -5.50 12.76 -4.89
CA LEU A 152 -6.61 13.60 -5.32
C LEU A 152 -6.16 14.50 -6.47
N TYR A 153 -6.86 14.44 -7.60
CA TYR A 153 -6.62 15.29 -8.75
C TYR A 153 -7.94 15.75 -9.37
N ASN A 154 -8.10 17.06 -9.58
CA ASN A 154 -9.33 17.66 -10.13
C ASN A 154 -10.64 17.28 -9.41
N GLY A 155 -10.58 16.93 -8.12
CA GLY A 155 -11.74 16.51 -7.33
C GLY A 155 -12.01 15.00 -7.37
N ASP A 156 -11.31 14.25 -8.22
CA ASP A 156 -11.40 12.80 -8.31
C ASP A 156 -10.25 12.13 -7.56
N SER A 157 -10.55 11.00 -6.92
CA SER A 157 -9.58 10.16 -6.21
C SER A 157 -9.05 9.07 -7.13
N TYR A 158 -7.74 9.06 -7.35
CA TYR A 158 -7.01 8.09 -8.15
C TYR A 158 -6.12 7.23 -7.26
N GLN A 159 -5.72 6.06 -7.74
CA GLN A 159 -4.79 5.18 -7.03
C GLN A 159 -3.48 5.04 -7.80
N ILE A 160 -2.39 5.11 -7.05
CA ILE A 160 -1.07 4.74 -7.53
C ILE A 160 -0.54 3.58 -6.71
N GLU A 161 0.32 2.77 -7.31
CA GLU A 161 1.00 1.67 -6.66
C GLU A 161 2.50 1.95 -6.65
N ILE A 162 3.11 1.84 -5.48
CA ILE A 162 4.56 1.89 -5.34
C ILE A 162 5.11 0.53 -5.74
N VAL A 163 5.76 0.44 -6.90
CA VAL A 163 6.25 -0.85 -7.43
C VAL A 163 7.56 -1.23 -6.77
N LYS A 164 8.48 -0.27 -6.64
CA LYS A 164 9.83 -0.51 -6.13
C LYS A 164 10.40 0.72 -5.42
N CYS A 165 11.18 0.49 -4.37
CA CYS A 165 11.89 1.49 -3.61
C CYS A 165 13.39 1.13 -3.51
N GLU A 166 14.26 2.13 -3.57
CA GLU A 166 15.71 1.92 -3.39
C GLU A 166 16.24 2.87 -2.29
N PRO A 167 17.08 2.37 -1.36
CA PRO A 167 17.80 1.08 -1.36
C PRO A 167 17.09 -0.10 -0.66
N ALA A 168 15.90 0.12 -0.10
CA ALA A 168 15.17 -0.90 0.66
C ALA A 168 13.68 -0.88 0.27
N CYS A 169 12.94 -1.92 0.65
CA CYS A 169 11.50 -2.03 0.37
C CYS A 169 10.65 -0.97 1.08
N ALA A 170 11.18 -0.31 2.10
CA ALA A 170 10.57 0.84 2.74
C ALA A 170 11.62 1.93 2.92
N VAL A 171 11.28 3.15 2.55
CA VAL A 171 12.23 4.27 2.46
C VAL A 171 11.63 5.55 3.01
N ASP A 172 12.50 6.38 3.58
CA ASP A 172 12.18 7.73 4.03
C ASP A 172 12.39 8.72 2.88
N ILE A 173 11.30 9.39 2.50
CA ILE A 173 11.29 10.41 1.44
C ILE A 173 11.30 11.84 2.00
N ASN A 174 11.19 12.02 3.31
CA ASN A 174 11.17 13.35 3.91
C ASN A 174 12.49 14.09 3.66
N ASN A 175 12.40 15.36 3.25
CA ASN A 175 13.52 16.26 2.96
C ASN A 175 14.59 15.63 2.04
N THR A 176 14.17 14.80 1.09
CA THR A 176 15.06 14.07 0.18
C THR A 176 14.61 14.26 -1.25
N ASN A 177 15.57 14.49 -2.15
CA ASN A 177 15.28 14.50 -3.57
C ASN A 177 15.23 13.05 -4.07
N VAL A 178 14.04 12.59 -4.42
CA VAL A 178 13.80 11.20 -4.84
C VAL A 178 13.63 11.16 -6.34
N GLU A 179 14.37 10.30 -7.03
CA GLU A 179 14.16 10.06 -8.46
C GLU A 179 12.89 9.22 -8.65
N ILE A 180 11.91 9.77 -9.38
CA ILE A 180 10.63 9.12 -9.62
C ILE A 180 10.62 8.53 -11.03
N ASP A 181 10.38 7.23 -11.11
CA ASP A 181 10.29 6.47 -12.36
C ASP A 181 8.87 5.96 -12.57
N PHE A 182 8.20 6.43 -13.62
CA PHE A 182 6.83 6.04 -13.93
C PHE A 182 6.85 4.79 -14.80
N VAL A 183 6.46 3.67 -14.21
CA VAL A 183 6.38 2.39 -14.90
C VAL A 183 5.03 2.32 -15.62
N PRO A 184 4.98 1.87 -16.89
CA PRO A 184 3.72 1.63 -17.58
C PRO A 184 2.83 0.66 -16.79
N MET A 185 1.52 0.81 -16.96
CA MET A 185 0.56 -0.18 -16.50
C MET A 185 0.94 -1.52 -17.14
N GLU A 186 0.99 -2.60 -16.35
CA GLU A 186 1.07 -3.94 -16.94
C GLU A 186 -0.15 -4.06 -17.86
N GLU A 187 0.08 -4.16 -19.17
CA GLU A 187 -0.92 -4.75 -20.05
C GLU A 187 -1.21 -6.10 -19.40
N GLU A 188 -2.48 -6.36 -19.06
CA GLU A 188 -2.88 -7.72 -18.69
C GLU A 188 -2.45 -8.60 -19.86
N GLU A 189 -1.28 -9.22 -19.75
CA GLU A 189 -0.99 -10.42 -20.47
C GLU A 189 -2.10 -11.36 -20.01
N GLU A 190 -3.17 -11.43 -20.81
CA GLU A 190 -4.06 -12.58 -20.82
C GLU A 190 -3.12 -13.77 -20.82
N LYS A 191 -2.96 -14.39 -19.64
CA LYS A 191 -2.18 -15.61 -19.50
C LYS A 191 -2.89 -16.62 -20.39
N SER A 192 -2.43 -16.72 -21.63
CA SER A 192 -2.66 -17.85 -22.47
C SER A 192 -2.07 -19.02 -21.71
N GLU A 193 -2.96 -19.88 -21.22
CA GLU A 193 -2.62 -21.18 -20.68
C GLU A 193 -1.97 -22.00 -21.80
N GLU A 194 -0.66 -21.83 -22.01
CA GLU A 194 0.12 -22.72 -22.87
C GLU A 194 0.56 -23.95 -22.06
N GLU A 195 -0.27 -24.98 -22.19
CA GLU A 195 0.10 -26.38 -22.46
C GLU A 195 1.16 -27.05 -21.56
N VAL A 196 0.68 -27.67 -20.47
CA VAL A 196 1.32 -28.88 -19.93
C VAL A 196 0.97 -30.06 -20.85
N ALA A 197 1.65 -30.15 -21.99
CA ALA A 197 1.65 -31.36 -22.83
C ALA A 197 2.59 -32.40 -22.22
N GLY A 198 2.03 -33.31 -21.42
CA GLY A 198 2.81 -34.30 -20.67
C GLY A 198 2.04 -35.57 -20.28
N ASN A 199 1.52 -36.27 -21.29
CA ASN A 199 1.28 -37.72 -21.32
C ASN A 199 -0.06 -38.29 -20.77
N PHE A 200 -0.85 -38.80 -21.72
CA PHE A 200 -2.06 -39.61 -21.56
C PHE A 200 -1.83 -40.95 -20.86
N LYS A 201 -2.79 -41.36 -20.00
CA LYS A 201 -3.53 -42.64 -20.12
C LYS A 201 -4.79 -42.63 -19.24
N GLY A 202 -5.97 -42.76 -19.87
CA GLY A 202 -7.07 -43.54 -19.29
C GLY A 202 -8.44 -42.86 -19.11
N VAL A 203 -9.31 -43.07 -20.11
CA VAL A 203 -10.75 -43.39 -20.01
C VAL A 203 -11.76 -42.27 -19.64
N GLY A 204 -12.28 -41.61 -20.68
CA GLY A 204 -13.72 -41.49 -21.03
C GLY A 204 -14.72 -40.88 -20.04
N HIS A 205 -15.27 -39.69 -20.37
CA HIS A 205 -16.68 -39.50 -20.76
C HIS A 205 -16.94 -38.08 -21.28
N SER A 206 -17.95 -37.96 -22.14
CA SER A 206 -18.26 -36.87 -23.08
C SER A 206 -18.98 -35.65 -22.46
N LEU A 207 -18.93 -34.51 -23.19
CA LEU A 207 -19.96 -33.45 -23.45
C LEU A 207 -19.22 -32.12 -23.81
N ALA A 208 -18.86 -31.79 -25.05
CA ALA A 208 -19.64 -31.47 -26.26
C ALA A 208 -20.52 -30.20 -26.15
N GLY A 209 -19.98 -29.03 -26.53
CA GLY A 209 -20.77 -27.88 -26.97
C GLY A 209 -20.25 -26.48 -26.60
N ALA A 210 -19.19 -25.97 -27.25
CA ALA A 210 -18.88 -24.52 -27.26
C ALA A 210 -17.93 -24.03 -28.39
N ASN A 211 -17.44 -24.88 -29.30
CA ASN A 211 -16.29 -24.55 -30.16
C ASN A 211 -16.58 -24.07 -31.59
N GLU A 212 -17.83 -23.81 -31.99
CA GLU A 212 -18.15 -23.32 -33.34
C GLU A 212 -18.11 -21.79 -33.50
N SER A 213 -18.17 -21.03 -32.40
CA SER A 213 -18.18 -19.56 -32.46
C SER A 213 -16.77 -18.94 -32.59
N ALA A 214 -15.73 -19.64 -32.13
CA ALA A 214 -14.36 -19.14 -32.09
C ALA A 214 -13.58 -19.30 -33.42
N LYS A 215 -13.92 -20.29 -34.26
CA LYS A 215 -13.27 -20.48 -35.56
C LYS A 215 -13.63 -19.38 -36.57
N THR A 216 -14.90 -18.98 -36.60
CA THR A 216 -15.43 -18.05 -37.61
C THR A 216 -14.94 -16.61 -37.44
N ALA A 217 -14.56 -16.21 -36.23
CA ALA A 217 -14.01 -14.88 -35.95
C ALA A 217 -12.52 -14.76 -36.35
N ARG A 218 -11.76 -15.86 -36.28
CA ARG A 218 -10.33 -15.90 -36.60
C ARG A 218 -10.08 -15.86 -38.12
N GLU A 219 -10.93 -16.50 -38.92
CA GLU A 219 -10.81 -16.45 -40.39
C GLU A 219 -11.15 -15.06 -40.96
N LYS A 220 -12.15 -14.35 -40.39
CA LYS A 220 -12.51 -12.99 -40.86
C LYS A 220 -11.45 -11.92 -40.54
N ARG A 221 -10.59 -12.13 -39.54
CA ARG A 221 -9.56 -11.15 -39.13
C ARG A 221 -8.29 -11.25 -39.98
N LEU A 222 -7.97 -12.45 -40.49
CA LEU A 222 -6.84 -12.67 -41.41
C LEU A 222 -7.12 -12.18 -42.84
N GLU A 223 -8.38 -12.13 -43.26
CA GLU A 223 -8.75 -11.60 -44.58
C GLU A 223 -8.63 -10.06 -44.67
N TYR A 224 -8.75 -9.36 -43.53
CA TYR A 224 -8.67 -7.89 -43.47
C TYR A 224 -7.24 -7.34 -43.45
N LEU A 225 -6.26 -8.12 -42.97
CA LEU A 225 -4.86 -7.71 -42.85
C LEU A 225 -4.00 -8.08 -44.07
N GLY A 226 -4.59 -8.75 -45.07
CA GLY A 226 -3.91 -9.18 -46.31
C GLY A 226 -4.18 -8.32 -47.54
N ARG A 227 -4.90 -7.19 -47.44
CA ARG A 227 -5.25 -6.38 -48.62
C ARG A 227 -5.09 -4.86 -48.37
N LYS A 228 -3.93 -4.38 -48.85
CA LYS A 228 -3.49 -3.00 -49.11
C LYS A 228 -2.95 -2.20 -47.93
#